data_AF-A0A948QXE8-F1
#
_entry.id   AF-A0A948QXE8-F1
#
_cell.length_a   1.000
_cell.length_b   1.000
_cell.length_c   1.000
_cell.angle_alpha   90.00
_cell.angle_beta   90.00
_cell.angle_gamma   90.00
#
_symmetry.space_group_name_H-M   'P 1'
#
loop_
_entity.id
_entity.type
_entity.pdbx_description
1 polymer ?
#
loop_
_entity_poly.entity_id
_entity_poly.type
_entity_poly.pdbx_seq_one_letter_code
_entity_poly.pdbx_strand_id
1 'polypeptide(L)'
;TFMYGAKGGDVFVMGNAAGRPLINAVGHPRVVINGTCLDYLAESFMAGDPLNGGGFVVLNGLQVDDEGNATALAAPYPGSNLFSLASGGAIYMRDPFRKVVNEQLNGGEFADLGPADWELISPYLEENERLFGISVEKDLLTVNGERKGYNEIYRKVQAVKLDVLAVESVASEEYGVDWEKE
;
A
#
# COMPACT_ATOMS: atom_id res chain seq x y z
N THR A 1 -1.36 -17.08 -1.98
CA THR A 1 -0.53 -15.87 -2.16
C THR A 1 -0.70 -15.33 -3.56
N PHE A 2 -1.22 -14.12 -3.71
CA PHE A 2 -1.44 -13.45 -4.99
C PHE A 2 -0.16 -12.73 -5.44
N MET A 3 0.20 -12.82 -6.73
CA MET A 3 1.39 -12.16 -7.32
C MET A 3 2.72 -12.45 -6.59
N TYR A 4 2.88 -13.68 -6.07
CA TYR A 4 4.13 -14.12 -5.44
C TYR A 4 5.32 -14.01 -6.41
N GLY A 5 6.38 -13.31 -6.00
CA GLY A 5 7.60 -13.22 -6.80
C GLY A 5 7.42 -12.53 -8.16
N ALA A 6 6.34 -11.75 -8.33
CA ALA A 6 6.09 -11.03 -9.58
C ALA A 6 7.26 -10.10 -9.92
N LYS A 7 7.60 -10.00 -11.21
CA LYS A 7 8.69 -9.12 -11.70
C LYS A 7 8.19 -7.85 -12.39
N GLY A 8 6.89 -7.80 -12.67
CA GLY A 8 6.27 -6.80 -13.53
C GLY A 8 4.83 -7.15 -13.87
N GLY A 9 4.18 -6.26 -14.62
CA GLY A 9 2.81 -6.41 -15.10
C GLY A 9 1.83 -5.54 -14.32
N ASP A 10 0.72 -5.25 -15.00
CA ASP A 10 -0.35 -4.40 -14.47
C ASP A 10 -1.53 -5.29 -14.08
N VAL A 11 -2.01 -5.17 -12.85
CA VAL A 11 -3.10 -6.01 -12.33
C VAL A 11 -4.13 -5.19 -11.57
N PHE A 12 -5.41 -5.46 -11.84
CA PHE A 12 -6.55 -4.75 -11.26
C PHE A 12 -7.46 -5.76 -10.57
N VAL A 13 -7.84 -5.47 -9.32
CA VAL A 13 -8.68 -6.35 -8.49
C VAL A 13 -9.89 -5.56 -8.03
N MET A 14 -11.11 -5.98 -8.42
CA MET A 14 -12.37 -5.32 -8.04
C MET A 14 -12.67 -5.41 -6.52
N GLY A 15 -12.11 -6.40 -5.82
CA GLY A 15 -12.40 -6.65 -4.40
C GLY A 15 -11.15 -6.83 -3.55
N ASN A 16 -11.24 -7.73 -2.57
CA ASN A 16 -10.15 -7.99 -1.63
C ASN A 16 -9.12 -8.99 -2.19
N ALA A 17 -7.88 -8.84 -1.77
CA ALA A 17 -6.88 -9.92 -1.86
C ALA A 17 -6.86 -10.75 -0.56
N ALA A 18 -6.44 -12.01 -0.66
CA ALA A 18 -6.18 -12.87 0.50
C ALA A 18 -4.89 -12.40 1.23
N GLY A 19 -4.44 -13.16 2.24
CA GLY A 19 -3.20 -12.84 2.96
C GLY A 19 -1.94 -12.88 2.09
N ARG A 20 -0.97 -12.03 2.45
CA ARG A 20 0.36 -11.92 1.85
C ARG A 20 0.38 -11.61 0.34
N PRO A 21 -0.45 -10.69 -0.19
CA PRO A 21 -0.37 -10.33 -1.60
C PRO A 21 0.99 -9.65 -1.88
N LEU A 22 1.57 -9.99 -3.04
CA LEU A 22 2.85 -9.43 -3.55
C LEU A 22 4.09 -9.76 -2.71
N ILE A 23 4.04 -10.80 -1.87
CA ILE A 23 5.25 -11.23 -1.16
C ILE A 23 6.37 -11.60 -2.14
N ASN A 24 7.58 -11.13 -1.84
CA ASN A 24 8.79 -11.30 -2.65
C ASN A 24 8.71 -10.72 -4.08
N ALA A 25 7.72 -9.89 -4.39
CA ALA A 25 7.66 -9.25 -5.69
C ALA A 25 8.78 -8.21 -5.83
N VAL A 26 9.34 -8.13 -7.04
CA VAL A 26 10.54 -7.38 -7.41
C VAL A 26 10.28 -6.62 -8.71
N GLY A 27 11.17 -5.69 -9.08
CA GLY A 27 11.07 -5.02 -10.38
C GLY A 27 9.88 -4.06 -10.44
N HIS A 28 8.98 -4.23 -11.41
CA HIS A 28 7.98 -3.19 -11.75
C HIS A 28 6.50 -3.67 -11.75
N PRO A 29 6.02 -4.45 -10.76
CA PRO A 29 4.59 -4.77 -10.65
C PRO A 29 3.78 -3.51 -10.32
N ARG A 30 2.65 -3.29 -10.99
CA ARG A 30 1.76 -2.14 -10.79
C ARG A 30 0.36 -2.66 -10.52
N VAL A 31 -0.08 -2.59 -9.27
CA VAL A 31 -1.29 -3.31 -8.85
C VAL A 31 -2.30 -2.35 -8.24
N VAL A 32 -3.56 -2.41 -8.68
CA VAL A 32 -4.69 -1.72 -8.03
C VAL A 32 -5.58 -2.75 -7.36
N ILE A 33 -5.72 -2.64 -6.04
CA ILE A 33 -6.63 -3.44 -5.23
C ILE A 33 -7.76 -2.51 -4.76
N ASN A 34 -8.96 -2.69 -5.30
CA ASN A 34 -10.08 -1.81 -4.95
C ASN A 34 -10.58 -2.06 -3.52
N GLY A 35 -10.53 -3.32 -3.06
CA GLY A 35 -10.84 -3.65 -1.67
C GLY A 35 -9.65 -3.48 -0.75
N THR A 36 -9.47 -4.48 0.11
CA THR A 36 -8.38 -4.56 1.07
C THR A 36 -7.64 -5.90 0.98
N CYS A 37 -6.83 -6.26 1.96
CA CYS A 37 -6.35 -7.62 2.14
C CYS A 37 -6.25 -7.99 3.62
N LEU A 38 -6.06 -9.28 3.93
CA LEU A 38 -6.04 -9.75 5.32
C LEU A 38 -4.87 -9.16 6.12
N ASP A 39 -3.64 -9.40 5.66
CA ASP A 39 -2.42 -8.86 6.26
C ASP A 39 -1.21 -9.07 5.32
N TYR A 40 -0.04 -8.52 5.69
CA TYR A 40 1.25 -8.68 5.02
C TYR A 40 1.24 -8.24 3.55
N LEU A 41 0.52 -7.17 3.23
CA LEU A 41 0.60 -6.58 1.90
C LEU A 41 2.04 -6.13 1.62
N ALA A 42 2.59 -6.64 0.51
CA ALA A 42 3.93 -6.30 0.02
C ALA A 42 5.03 -6.59 1.05
N GLU A 43 4.93 -7.74 1.72
CA GLU A 43 6.02 -8.30 2.51
C GLU A 43 7.22 -8.65 1.60
N SER A 44 8.44 -8.29 2.02
CA SER A 44 9.67 -8.47 1.22
C SER A 44 9.54 -7.91 -0.20
N PHE A 45 8.83 -6.79 -0.34
CA PHE A 45 8.69 -6.10 -1.61
C PHE A 45 9.97 -5.35 -1.94
N MET A 46 10.57 -5.72 -3.07
CA MET A 46 11.90 -5.28 -3.50
C MET A 46 11.78 -4.63 -4.87
N ALA A 47 10.78 -3.77 -5.02
CA ALA A 47 10.35 -3.24 -6.31
C ALA A 47 11.02 -1.91 -6.69
N GLY A 48 12.09 -1.49 -6.01
CA GLY A 48 12.80 -0.23 -6.33
C GLY A 48 11.95 1.03 -6.18
N ASP A 49 12.43 2.19 -6.61
CA ASP A 49 11.67 3.44 -6.50
C ASP A 49 10.59 3.54 -7.60
N PRO A 50 9.29 3.66 -7.26
CA PRO A 50 8.21 3.80 -8.24
C PRO A 50 8.42 4.94 -9.24
N LEU A 51 8.98 6.09 -8.80
CA LEU A 51 9.22 7.24 -9.67
C LEU A 51 10.40 7.02 -10.63
N ASN A 52 11.20 5.97 -10.41
CA ASN A 52 12.31 5.56 -11.25
C ASN A 52 12.07 4.17 -11.87
N GLY A 53 10.80 3.85 -12.15
CA GLY A 53 10.41 2.63 -12.87
C GLY A 53 10.18 1.41 -11.97
N GLY A 54 10.20 1.60 -10.65
CA GLY A 54 9.86 0.57 -9.68
C GLY A 54 8.37 0.22 -9.61
N GLY A 55 8.05 -0.78 -8.81
CA GLY A 55 6.69 -1.28 -8.59
C GLY A 55 5.97 -0.61 -7.43
N PHE A 56 4.64 -0.63 -7.49
CA PHE A 56 3.78 -0.07 -6.46
C PHE A 56 2.44 -0.80 -6.37
N VAL A 57 1.74 -0.54 -5.27
CA VAL A 57 0.37 -0.98 -5.03
C VAL A 57 -0.51 0.21 -4.76
N VAL A 58 -1.69 0.28 -5.38
CA VAL A 58 -2.78 1.16 -4.96
C VAL A 58 -3.79 0.32 -4.16
N LEU A 59 -4.15 0.78 -2.96
CA LEU A 59 -5.12 0.11 -2.09
C LEU A 59 -6.29 1.07 -1.82
N ASN A 60 -7.45 0.84 -2.44
CA ASN A 60 -8.56 1.79 -2.36
C ASN A 60 -9.47 1.59 -1.13
N GLY A 61 -9.46 0.42 -0.51
CA GLY A 61 -10.23 0.15 0.71
C GLY A 61 -11.74 0.32 0.50
N LEU A 62 -12.28 -0.20 -0.60
CA LEU A 62 -13.68 -0.10 -1.01
C LEU A 62 -14.39 -1.45 -0.96
N GLN A 63 -15.68 -1.42 -0.67
CA GLN A 63 -16.61 -2.50 -1.00
C GLN A 63 -17.40 -2.09 -2.23
N VAL A 64 -17.42 -2.95 -3.24
CA VAL A 64 -18.29 -2.84 -4.41
C VAL A 64 -19.43 -3.84 -4.23
N ASP A 65 -20.67 -3.37 -4.35
CA ASP A 65 -21.86 -4.22 -4.29
C ASP A 65 -22.23 -4.80 -5.67
N ASP A 66 -23.28 -5.63 -5.72
CA ASP A 66 -23.74 -6.29 -6.95
C ASP A 66 -24.31 -5.30 -7.99
N GLU A 67 -24.60 -4.05 -7.58
CA GLU A 67 -25.06 -2.97 -8.44
C GLU A 67 -23.89 -2.11 -8.97
N GLY A 68 -22.66 -2.38 -8.52
CA GLY A 68 -21.45 -1.66 -8.89
C GLY A 68 -21.20 -0.40 -8.06
N ASN A 69 -21.94 -0.18 -6.97
CA ASN A 69 -21.72 0.99 -6.11
C ASN A 69 -20.49 0.76 -5.24
N ALA A 70 -19.54 1.69 -5.30
CA ALA A 70 -18.35 1.67 -4.47
C ALA A 70 -18.55 2.44 -3.16
N THR A 71 -18.30 1.80 -2.02
CA THR A 71 -18.40 2.41 -0.69
C THR A 71 -17.12 2.18 0.12
N ALA A 72 -16.74 3.14 0.95
CA ALA A 72 -15.53 3.02 1.76
C ALA A 72 -15.68 1.93 2.84
N LEU A 73 -14.68 1.07 2.98
CA LEU A 73 -14.57 0.14 4.10
C LEU A 73 -14.39 0.89 5.42
N ALA A 74 -14.90 0.31 6.50
CA ALA A 74 -14.71 0.84 7.85
C ALA A 74 -13.21 0.89 8.22
N ALA A 75 -12.46 -0.15 7.86
CA ALA A 75 -11.01 -0.22 7.96
C ALA A 75 -10.41 -0.46 6.56
N PRO A 76 -9.72 0.54 5.96
CA PRO A 76 -9.13 0.39 4.62
C PRO A 76 -8.02 -0.68 4.59
N TYR A 77 -7.36 -0.91 5.73
CA TYR A 77 -6.47 -2.04 5.96
C TYR A 77 -6.69 -2.59 7.38
N PRO A 78 -7.09 -3.87 7.54
CA PRO A 78 -7.35 -4.48 8.84
C PRO A 78 -6.12 -5.15 9.49
N GLY A 79 -5.05 -5.40 8.73
CA GLY A 79 -3.85 -6.10 9.23
C GLY A 79 -2.91 -5.22 10.04
N SER A 80 -1.76 -5.76 10.45
CA SER A 80 -0.74 -5.04 11.23
C SER A 80 0.70 -5.18 10.70
N ASN A 81 0.88 -5.70 9.48
CA ASN A 81 2.19 -5.97 8.89
C ASN A 81 2.37 -5.37 7.48
N LEU A 82 1.87 -4.16 7.24
CA LEU A 82 2.09 -3.47 5.96
C LEU A 82 3.59 -3.31 5.69
N PHE A 83 4.01 -3.73 4.50
CA PHE A 83 5.37 -3.49 3.99
C PHE A 83 6.51 -4.16 4.78
N SER A 84 6.21 -5.24 5.53
CA SER A 84 7.19 -6.00 6.31
C SER A 84 8.39 -6.42 5.48
N LEU A 85 9.62 -6.11 5.92
CA LEU A 85 10.87 -6.46 5.24
C LEU A 85 10.99 -5.94 3.79
N ALA A 86 10.15 -4.99 3.38
CA ALA A 86 10.27 -4.36 2.08
C ALA A 86 11.54 -3.50 2.02
N SER A 87 12.20 -3.50 0.87
CA SER A 87 13.39 -2.67 0.60
C SER A 87 13.18 -1.74 -0.59
N GLY A 88 12.01 -1.75 -1.20
CA GLY A 88 11.66 -0.89 -2.32
C GLY A 88 10.20 -1.01 -2.73
N GLY A 89 9.72 -0.02 -3.45
CA GLY A 89 8.35 0.16 -3.90
C GLY A 89 7.59 1.15 -3.02
N ALA A 90 6.31 1.33 -3.32
CA ALA A 90 5.39 2.08 -2.48
C ALA A 90 3.98 1.49 -2.47
N ILE A 91 3.23 1.82 -1.42
CA ILE A 91 1.78 1.63 -1.37
C ILE A 91 1.13 3.02 -1.38
N TYR A 92 0.23 3.26 -2.33
CA TYR A 92 -0.63 4.42 -2.39
C TYR A 92 -2.02 4.02 -1.89
N MET A 93 -2.31 4.37 -0.65
CA MET A 93 -3.50 3.90 0.05
C MET A 93 -4.52 5.01 0.18
N ARG A 94 -5.76 4.75 -0.26
CA ARG A 94 -6.90 5.62 -0.03
C ARG A 94 -7.31 5.54 1.45
N ASP A 95 -7.00 6.58 2.20
CA ASP A 95 -7.25 6.67 3.63
C ASP A 95 -7.61 8.12 4.03
N PRO A 96 -8.76 8.64 3.56
CA PRO A 96 -9.15 10.04 3.74
C PRO A 96 -9.37 10.46 5.19
N PHE A 97 -9.57 9.48 6.09
CA PHE A 97 -9.79 9.71 7.51
C PHE A 97 -8.58 9.32 8.36
N ARG A 98 -7.43 9.01 7.74
CA ARG A 98 -6.18 8.63 8.42
C ARG A 98 -6.37 7.49 9.43
N LYS A 99 -7.15 6.49 9.06
CA LYS A 99 -7.47 5.34 9.90
C LYS A 99 -6.32 4.36 10.02
N VAL A 100 -5.43 4.29 9.02
CA VAL A 100 -4.23 3.45 9.12
C VAL A 100 -3.17 4.18 9.94
N VAL A 101 -2.70 3.51 10.99
CA VAL A 101 -1.74 4.05 11.96
C VAL A 101 -0.35 3.43 11.77
N ASN A 102 0.67 4.03 12.39
CA ASN A 102 2.06 3.56 12.26
C ASN A 102 2.24 2.13 12.77
N GLU A 103 1.48 1.74 13.79
CA GLU A 103 1.52 0.40 14.40
C GLU A 103 1.04 -0.71 13.45
N GLN A 104 0.40 -0.34 12.33
CA GLN A 104 0.04 -1.29 11.28
C GLN A 104 1.13 -1.45 10.21
N LEU A 105 2.14 -0.58 10.24
CA LEU A 105 3.32 -0.67 9.39
C LEU A 105 4.36 -1.56 10.07
N ASN A 106 5.08 -2.34 9.29
CA ASN A 106 6.20 -3.15 9.74
C ASN A 106 7.32 -2.91 8.72
N GLY A 107 8.37 -2.15 9.05
CA GLY A 107 9.41 -1.79 8.08
C GLY A 107 9.01 -0.76 7.00
N GLY A 108 7.83 -0.16 7.11
CA GLY A 108 7.37 0.95 6.28
C GLY A 108 7.15 2.24 7.07
N GLU A 109 7.14 3.37 6.36
CA GLU A 109 6.82 4.69 6.91
C GLU A 109 5.82 5.43 6.01
N PHE A 110 5.00 6.30 6.59
CA PHE A 110 4.25 7.26 5.78
C PHE A 110 5.19 8.33 5.23
N ALA A 111 5.05 8.62 3.95
CA ALA A 111 5.82 9.64 3.25
C ALA A 111 4.90 10.66 2.56
N ASP A 112 5.49 11.80 2.18
CA ASP A 112 4.78 12.80 1.39
C ASP A 112 4.40 12.23 0.02
N LEU A 113 3.14 12.40 -0.35
CA LEU A 113 2.62 12.05 -1.66
C LEU A 113 2.60 13.33 -2.51
N GLY A 114 3.55 13.43 -3.44
CA GLY A 114 3.72 14.60 -4.30
C GLY A 114 2.98 14.50 -5.64
N PRO A 115 3.02 15.58 -6.45
CA PRO A 115 2.43 15.57 -7.80
C PRO A 115 2.96 14.44 -8.69
N ALA A 116 4.26 14.13 -8.63
CA ALA A 116 4.86 13.06 -9.42
C ALA A 116 4.33 11.67 -9.02
N ASP A 117 4.02 11.45 -7.75
CA ASP A 117 3.37 10.22 -7.29
C ASP A 117 1.94 10.10 -7.85
N TRP A 118 1.21 11.22 -7.86
CA TRP A 118 -0.15 11.25 -8.41
C TRP A 118 -0.15 11.03 -9.93
N GLU A 119 0.72 11.72 -10.66
CA GLU A 119 0.92 11.53 -12.10
C GLU A 119 1.31 10.09 -12.44
N LEU A 120 2.06 9.42 -11.57
CA LEU A 120 2.40 8.00 -11.71
C LEU A 120 1.17 7.09 -11.61
N ILE A 121 0.29 7.29 -10.61
CA ILE A 121 -0.82 6.37 -10.34
C ILE A 121 -2.12 6.71 -11.08
N SER A 122 -2.33 7.97 -11.50
CA SER A 122 -3.56 8.41 -12.17
C SER A 122 -3.94 7.54 -13.38
N PRO A 123 -3.02 7.19 -14.30
CA PRO A 123 -3.36 6.33 -15.44
C PRO A 123 -3.84 4.93 -15.04
N TYR A 124 -3.39 4.39 -13.90
CA TYR A 124 -3.86 3.10 -13.37
C TYR A 124 -5.24 3.24 -12.75
N LEU A 125 -5.52 4.35 -12.08
CA LEU A 125 -6.85 4.62 -11.55
C LEU A 125 -7.86 4.84 -12.68
N GLU A 126 -7.47 5.49 -13.77
CA GLU A 126 -8.29 5.67 -14.98
C GLU A 126 -8.55 4.34 -15.70
N GLU A 127 -7.54 3.48 -15.82
CA GLU A 127 -7.74 2.13 -16.36
C GLU A 127 -8.63 1.27 -15.45
N ASN A 128 -8.47 1.41 -14.13
CA ASN A 128 -9.35 0.77 -13.15
C ASN A 128 -10.81 1.25 -13.28
N GLU A 129 -11.04 2.54 -13.51
CA GLU A 129 -12.36 3.10 -13.85
C GLU A 129 -12.90 2.48 -15.13
N ARG A 130 -12.08 2.36 -16.19
CA ARG A 130 -12.49 1.72 -17.45
C ARG A 130 -12.87 0.25 -17.28
N LEU A 131 -12.16 -0.48 -16.43
CA LEU A 131 -12.35 -1.91 -16.20
C LEU A 131 -13.55 -2.22 -15.30
N PHE A 132 -13.78 -1.42 -14.26
CA PHE A 132 -14.72 -1.75 -13.18
C PHE A 132 -15.79 -0.69 -12.92
N GLY A 133 -15.74 0.46 -13.59
CA GLY A 133 -16.69 1.55 -13.38
C GLY A 133 -16.48 2.34 -12.10
N ILE A 134 -15.37 2.11 -11.38
CA ILE A 134 -15.02 2.83 -10.14
C ILE A 134 -14.39 4.16 -10.53
N SER A 135 -15.17 5.23 -10.47
CA SER A 135 -14.79 6.55 -10.96
C SER A 135 -13.71 7.21 -10.11
N VAL A 136 -12.65 7.71 -10.76
CA VAL A 136 -11.60 8.45 -10.06
C VAL A 136 -12.18 9.68 -9.36
N GLU A 137 -13.07 10.40 -10.03
CA GLU A 137 -13.65 11.63 -9.51
C GLU A 137 -14.75 11.37 -8.48
N LYS A 138 -15.69 10.47 -8.78
CA LYS A 138 -16.90 10.28 -7.96
C LYS A 138 -16.72 9.30 -6.82
N ASP A 139 -15.93 8.24 -7.01
CA ASP A 139 -15.81 7.17 -6.03
C ASP A 139 -14.50 7.28 -5.23
N LEU A 140 -13.41 7.66 -5.90
CA LEU A 140 -12.10 7.73 -5.25
C LEU A 140 -11.85 9.08 -4.58
N LEU A 141 -11.99 10.19 -5.31
CA LEU A 141 -11.64 11.55 -4.84
C LEU A 141 -12.79 12.31 -4.14
N THR A 142 -14.00 11.78 -4.17
CA THR A 142 -15.14 12.36 -3.45
C THR A 142 -15.38 11.62 -2.14
N VAL A 143 -15.42 12.35 -1.03
CA VAL A 143 -15.66 11.80 0.31
C VAL A 143 -16.75 12.62 0.96
N ASN A 144 -17.77 11.95 1.50
CA ASN A 144 -18.96 12.59 2.11
C ASN A 144 -19.64 13.60 1.16
N GLY A 145 -19.63 13.33 -0.15
CA GLY A 145 -20.23 14.20 -1.17
C GLY A 145 -19.38 15.41 -1.58
N GLU A 146 -18.19 15.58 -1.01
CA GLU A 146 -17.27 16.66 -1.37
C GLU A 146 -16.06 16.12 -2.13
N ARG A 147 -15.76 16.70 -3.29
CA ARG A 147 -14.52 16.44 -4.01
C ARG A 147 -13.33 17.00 -3.23
N LYS A 148 -12.29 16.19 -3.06
CA LYS A 148 -11.05 16.55 -2.36
C LYS A 148 -9.84 16.42 -3.28
N GLY A 149 -8.71 17.01 -2.86
CA GLY A 149 -7.43 16.78 -3.51
C GLY A 149 -6.89 15.37 -3.28
N TYR A 150 -6.08 14.85 -4.20
CA TYR A 150 -5.50 13.51 -4.06
C TYR A 150 -4.69 13.35 -2.77
N ASN A 151 -4.03 14.41 -2.30
CA ASN A 151 -3.20 14.45 -1.10
C ASN A 151 -4.01 14.48 0.21
N GLU A 152 -5.30 14.78 0.13
CA GLU A 152 -6.24 14.67 1.26
C GLU A 152 -6.80 13.24 1.37
N ILE A 153 -6.78 12.49 0.27
CA ILE A 153 -7.43 11.18 0.13
C ILE A 153 -6.42 10.03 0.22
N TYR A 154 -5.31 10.14 -0.50
CA TYR A 154 -4.29 9.11 -0.60
C TYR A 154 -3.09 9.43 0.29
N ARG A 155 -2.53 8.36 0.87
CA ARG A 155 -1.31 8.39 1.65
C ARG A 155 -0.31 7.43 1.02
N LYS A 156 0.96 7.83 0.99
CA LYS A 156 2.05 7.00 0.52
C LYS A 156 2.69 6.28 1.71
N VAL A 157 2.87 4.98 1.58
CA VAL A 157 3.75 4.17 2.43
C VAL A 157 4.95 3.75 1.59
N GLN A 158 6.15 3.91 2.13
CA GLN A 158 7.39 3.47 1.51
C GLN A 158 8.23 2.67 2.51
N ALA A 159 9.26 1.97 2.03
CA ALA A 159 10.17 1.24 2.89
C ALA A 159 11.02 2.23 3.68
N VAL A 160 11.25 1.94 4.96
CA VAL A 160 12.20 2.70 5.77
C VAL A 160 13.59 2.56 5.14
N LYS A 161 14.35 3.67 5.06
CA LYS A 161 15.72 3.63 4.56
C LYS A 161 16.57 2.71 5.45
N LEU A 162 17.32 1.79 4.83
CA LEU A 162 18.10 0.74 5.49
C LEU A 162 19.04 1.26 6.60
N ASP A 163 19.51 2.50 6.53
CA ASP A 163 20.37 3.11 7.56
C ASP A 163 19.67 3.21 8.93
N VAL A 164 18.33 3.33 8.97
CA VAL A 164 17.55 3.39 10.22
C VAL A 164 17.30 1.99 10.80
N LEU A 165 17.07 1.00 9.93
CA LEU A 165 16.85 -0.39 10.34
C LEU A 165 18.12 -1.03 10.94
N ALA A 166 19.29 -0.67 10.42
CA ALA A 166 20.58 -1.11 10.97
C ALA A 166 20.83 -0.56 12.38
N VAL A 167 20.30 0.63 12.70
CA VAL A 167 20.44 1.24 14.02
C VAL A 167 19.49 0.59 15.04
N GLU A 168 18.25 0.27 14.65
CA GLU A 168 17.31 -0.45 15.52
C GLU A 168 17.71 -1.92 15.78
N SER A 169 18.26 -2.62 14.78
CA SER A 169 18.78 -3.98 15.00
C SER A 169 19.96 -3.98 15.97
N VAL A 170 20.85 -2.99 15.87
CA VAL A 170 21.98 -2.85 16.80
C VAL A 170 21.49 -2.49 18.20
N ALA A 171 20.53 -1.56 18.33
CA ALA A 171 19.96 -1.20 19.63
C ALA A 171 19.23 -2.38 20.30
N SER A 172 18.47 -3.18 19.55
CA SER A 172 17.76 -4.35 20.09
C SER A 172 18.71 -5.50 20.48
N GLU A 173 19.84 -5.66 19.79
CA GLU A 173 20.92 -6.58 20.20
C GLU A 173 21.65 -6.09 21.45
N GLU A 174 21.86 -4.78 21.62
CA GLU A 174 22.57 -4.19 22.77
C GLU A 174 21.79 -4.29 24.09
N TYR A 175 20.45 -4.31 24.06
CA TYR A 175 19.60 -4.47 25.26
C TYR A 175 19.21 -5.94 25.56
N GLY A 176 19.68 -6.91 24.77
CA GLY A 176 19.28 -8.32 24.85
C GLY A 176 20.21 -9.24 25.66
N VAL A 177 21.31 -8.73 26.24
CA VAL A 177 22.33 -9.57 26.88
C VAL A 177 22.66 -9.10 28.30
N ASP A 178 21.80 -9.43 29.28
CA ASP A 178 22.28 -9.70 30.64
C ASP A 178 21.19 -10.33 31.53
N TRP A 179 20.91 -11.63 31.35
CA TRP A 179 20.37 -12.49 32.41
C TRP A 179 20.76 -13.94 32.15
N GLU A 180 22.02 -14.27 32.43
CA GLU A 180 22.38 -15.54 33.08
C GLU A 180 23.88 -15.54 33.37
N LYS A 181 24.22 -15.30 34.65
CA LYS A 181 25.33 -15.99 35.32
C LYS A 181 25.24 -15.84 36.84
N GLU A 182 24.88 -17.00 37.41
CA GLU A 182 25.15 -17.53 38.77
C GLU A 182 24.46 -16.87 39.98
#